data_AF-A0A8H6XU11-F1
#
_entry.id   AF-A0A8H6XU11-F1
#
_cell.length_a   1.000
_cell.length_b   1.000
_cell.length_c   1.000
_cell.angle_alpha   90.00
_cell.angle_beta   90.00
_cell.angle_gamma   90.00
#
_symmetry.space_group_name_H-M   'P 1'
#
loop_
_entity.id
_entity.type
_entity.pdbx_description
1 polymer ?
#
loop_
_entity_poly.entity_id
_entity_poly.type
_entity_poly.pdbx_seq_one_letter_code
_entity_poly.pdbx_strand_id
1 'polypeptide(L)'
;MPTLQTFAVYSKICQCVNGLERSARAKAGQKGGIIKLIFLSAILTQEGESMLQVSGEVGIMSMPWMEMDSVSSTFSPNSLAVDILYHDLPDDQAQYWASKLERMSGYVAIAPVSDVCWNADIPKVYIFCKTDRVIPFQEQQRIVERVQCSPRDWETYEMDCGHCPFLSHLEELTEILTKQ
;
A
#
# COMPACT_ATOMS: atom_id res chain seq x y z
N MET A 1 -19.82 2.94 24.57
CA MET A 1 -18.68 3.72 24.04
C MET A 1 -18.09 2.93 22.89
N PRO A 2 -18.02 3.44 21.66
CA PRO A 2 -17.38 2.73 20.57
C PRO A 2 -15.88 2.71 20.84
N THR A 3 -15.31 1.52 20.95
CA THR A 3 -13.87 1.32 21.08
C THR A 3 -13.28 1.72 19.74
N LEU A 4 -12.39 2.72 19.68
CA LEU A 4 -11.64 3.01 18.45
C LEU A 4 -10.92 1.74 18.02
N GLN A 5 -11.39 1.14 16.92
CA GLN A 5 -10.65 0.12 16.20
C GLN A 5 -9.65 0.87 15.34
N THR A 6 -8.36 0.74 15.66
CA THR A 6 -7.30 1.32 14.86
C THR A 6 -7.01 0.38 13.70
N PHE A 7 -7.42 0.79 12.51
CA PHE A 7 -7.01 0.18 11.25
C PHE A 7 -5.74 0.87 10.77
N ALA A 8 -4.77 0.09 10.31
CA ALA A 8 -3.60 0.62 9.63
C ALA A 8 -3.74 0.30 8.14
N VAL A 9 -3.93 1.35 7.33
CA VAL A 9 -4.03 1.26 5.87
C VAL A 9 -2.69 1.68 5.30
N TYR A 10 -2.07 0.79 4.54
CA TYR A 10 -0.75 1.02 3.94
C TYR A 10 -0.86 0.97 2.42
N SER A 11 -0.45 2.06 1.76
CA SER A 11 -0.25 2.12 0.31
C SER A 11 1.21 1.86 -0.10
N LYS A 12 2.12 1.74 0.87
CA LYS A 12 3.55 1.42 0.68
C LYS A 12 4.10 0.57 1.83
N ILE A 13 5.29 -0.01 1.61
CA ILE A 13 6.04 -0.91 2.50
C ILE A 13 5.83 -0.57 3.99
N CYS A 14 5.36 -1.56 4.76
CA CYS A 14 5.20 -1.45 6.20
C CYS A 14 6.10 -2.47 6.91
N GLN A 15 6.83 -1.97 7.92
CA GLN A 15 7.72 -2.74 8.80
C GLN A 15 7.29 -2.56 10.25
N CYS A 16 7.79 -3.41 11.15
CA CYS A 16 7.79 -3.18 12.60
C CYS A 16 6.40 -3.13 13.26
N VAL A 17 5.51 -4.08 12.94
CA VAL A 17 4.21 -4.22 13.64
C VAL A 17 4.26 -5.22 14.81
N ASN A 18 5.37 -5.95 14.95
CA ASN A 18 5.58 -6.94 16.00
C ASN A 18 5.48 -6.32 17.40
N GLY A 19 4.62 -6.87 18.26
CA GLY A 19 4.33 -6.36 19.60
C GLY A 19 3.29 -5.23 19.63
N LEU A 20 2.81 -4.76 18.47
CA LEU A 20 1.74 -3.77 18.37
C LEU A 20 0.36 -4.41 18.18
N GLU A 21 0.31 -5.72 17.93
CA GLU A 21 -0.93 -6.48 17.85
C GLU A 21 -1.71 -6.41 19.16
N ARG A 22 -3.05 -6.37 19.05
CA ARG A 22 -3.95 -6.28 20.21
C ARG A 22 -3.71 -7.40 21.22
N SER A 23 -3.41 -8.61 20.76
CA SER A 23 -3.17 -9.77 21.61
C SER A 23 -1.91 -9.62 22.47
N ALA A 24 -0.79 -9.18 21.90
CA ALA A 24 0.45 -8.91 22.65
C ALA A 24 0.30 -7.73 23.61
N ARG A 25 -0.34 -6.64 23.17
CA ARG A 25 -0.60 -5.48 24.03
C ARG A 25 -1.50 -5.85 25.21
N ALA A 26 -2.53 -6.66 24.99
CA ALA A 26 -3.39 -7.17 26.06
C ALA A 26 -2.61 -8.04 27.07
N LYS A 27 -1.72 -8.92 26.60
CA LYS A 27 -0.82 -9.71 27.48
C LYS A 27 0.09 -8.83 28.32
N ALA A 28 0.50 -7.67 27.80
CA ALA A 28 1.30 -6.68 28.50
C ALA A 28 0.48 -5.68 29.36
N GLY A 29 -0.84 -5.89 29.53
CA GLY A 29 -1.71 -5.00 30.30
C GLY A 29 -1.98 -3.63 29.63
N GLN A 30 -1.65 -3.50 28.35
CA GLN A 30 -1.84 -2.28 27.57
C GLN A 30 -3.19 -2.30 26.84
N LYS A 31 -3.78 -1.12 26.63
CA LYS A 31 -5.02 -0.96 25.87
C LYS A 31 -4.74 -0.78 24.37
N GLY A 32 -5.72 -1.17 23.55
CA GLY A 32 -5.67 -1.02 22.09
C GLY A 32 -4.70 -1.97 21.40
N GLY A 33 -4.41 -1.71 20.13
CA GLY A 33 -3.49 -2.49 19.31
C GLY A 33 -4.01 -2.69 17.89
N ILE A 34 -3.12 -3.13 17.01
CA ILE A 34 -3.43 -3.44 15.61
C ILE A 34 -4.26 -4.72 15.60
N ILE A 35 -5.39 -4.67 14.88
CA ILE A 35 -6.34 -5.79 14.76
C ILE A 35 -6.44 -6.33 13.34
N LYS A 36 -6.01 -5.55 12.35
CA LYS A 36 -6.08 -5.88 10.93
C LYS A 36 -5.06 -5.02 10.18
N LEU A 37 -4.31 -5.64 9.26
CA LEU A 37 -3.44 -4.95 8.30
C LEU A 37 -4.15 -4.88 6.96
N ILE A 38 -4.24 -3.69 6.37
CA ILE A 38 -4.87 -3.50 5.06
C ILE A 38 -3.82 -3.00 4.08
N PHE A 39 -3.64 -3.78 3.01
CA PHE A 39 -2.76 -3.48 1.89
C PHE A 39 -3.64 -3.10 0.70
N LEU A 40 -3.49 -1.87 0.22
CA LEU A 40 -4.29 -1.33 -0.86
C LEU A 40 -3.41 -1.10 -2.08
N SER A 41 -3.60 -1.90 -3.14
CA SER A 41 -2.77 -1.88 -4.35
C SER A 41 -1.28 -1.67 -4.04
N ALA A 42 -0.77 -2.43 -3.05
CA ALA A 42 0.50 -2.17 -2.42
C ALA A 42 1.59 -3.12 -2.93
N ILE A 43 2.83 -2.64 -2.93
CA ILE A 43 4.03 -3.46 -3.12
C ILE A 43 4.33 -4.20 -1.82
N LEU A 44 4.52 -5.52 -1.92
CA LEU A 44 4.92 -6.39 -0.82
C LEU A 44 6.35 -6.89 -1.07
N THR A 45 7.24 -6.59 -0.14
CA THR A 45 8.66 -7.01 -0.14
C THR A 45 8.86 -8.19 0.81
N GLN A 46 9.87 -9.01 0.57
CA GLN A 46 10.46 -9.93 1.55
C GLN A 46 11.63 -9.26 2.30
N GLU A 47 12.02 -9.81 3.45
CA GLU A 47 13.21 -9.36 4.17
C GLU A 47 14.45 -9.33 3.26
N GLY A 48 15.19 -8.23 3.30
CA GLY A 48 16.35 -7.97 2.46
C GLY A 48 16.03 -7.40 1.07
N GLU A 49 14.79 -7.44 0.61
CA GLU A 49 14.38 -6.84 -0.67
C GLU A 49 14.14 -5.34 -0.54
N SER A 50 14.34 -4.61 -1.64
CA SER A 50 13.95 -3.21 -1.78
C SER A 50 12.73 -3.06 -2.69
N MET A 51 12.05 -1.91 -2.64
CA MET A 51 10.94 -1.61 -3.56
C MET A 51 11.38 -1.73 -5.02
N LEU A 52 12.56 -1.20 -5.36
CA LEU A 52 13.07 -1.19 -6.73
C LEU A 52 13.34 -2.61 -7.24
N GLN A 53 13.84 -3.50 -6.38
CA GLN A 53 14.07 -4.89 -6.75
C GLN A 53 12.74 -5.59 -7.07
N VAL A 54 11.74 -5.47 -6.21
CA VAL A 54 10.39 -6.04 -6.45
C VAL A 54 9.79 -5.46 -7.73
N SER A 55 9.86 -4.13 -7.89
CA SER A 55 9.36 -3.44 -9.08
C SER A 55 10.03 -3.90 -10.38
N GLY A 56 11.33 -4.20 -10.34
CA GLY A 56 12.06 -4.75 -11.48
C GLY A 56 11.62 -6.18 -11.82
N GLU A 57 11.41 -7.01 -10.81
CA GLU A 57 10.99 -8.41 -10.98
C GLU A 57 9.56 -8.54 -11.51
N VAL A 58 8.65 -7.64 -11.12
CA VAL A 58 7.24 -7.63 -11.58
C VAL A 58 6.98 -6.62 -12.71
N GLY A 59 8.03 -6.02 -13.28
CA GLY A 59 7.91 -5.20 -14.50
C GLY A 59 7.25 -3.82 -14.34
N ILE A 60 7.19 -3.25 -13.14
CA ILE A 60 6.60 -1.93 -12.84
C ILE A 60 7.65 -0.82 -12.63
N MET A 61 8.86 -0.99 -13.18
CA MET A 61 10.01 -0.10 -12.94
C MET A 61 9.94 1.25 -13.66
N SER A 62 9.16 1.37 -14.74
CA SER A 62 9.21 2.55 -15.62
C SER A 62 8.71 3.85 -14.98
N MET A 63 7.96 3.79 -13.86
CA MET A 63 7.43 4.91 -13.05
C MET A 63 7.37 6.26 -13.78
N PRO A 64 6.65 6.38 -14.92
CA PRO A 64 6.77 7.52 -15.83
C PRO A 64 6.24 8.83 -15.24
N TRP A 65 5.46 8.75 -14.17
CA TRP A 65 4.95 9.88 -13.40
C TRP A 65 5.96 10.49 -12.43
N MET A 66 7.18 9.96 -12.38
CA MET A 66 8.27 10.46 -11.55
C MET A 66 9.50 10.84 -12.37
N GLU A 67 10.19 11.88 -11.91
CA GLU A 67 11.50 12.31 -12.41
C GLU A 67 12.55 12.10 -11.33
N MET A 68 13.66 11.42 -11.66
CA MET A 68 14.78 11.23 -10.76
C MET A 68 15.75 12.41 -10.85
N ASP A 69 16.01 13.06 -9.72
CA ASP A 69 17.16 13.94 -9.54
C ASP A 69 18.31 13.13 -8.90
N SER A 70 19.35 12.84 -9.69
CA SER A 70 20.51 12.07 -9.25
C SER A 70 21.41 12.83 -8.27
N VAL A 71 21.40 14.17 -8.28
CA VAL A 71 22.24 14.99 -7.40
C VAL A 71 21.68 14.96 -5.99
N SER A 72 20.37 15.17 -5.85
CA SER A 72 19.70 15.11 -4.55
C SER A 72 19.23 13.70 -4.16
N SER A 73 19.32 12.72 -5.08
CA SER A 73 18.81 11.36 -4.90
C SER A 73 17.34 11.35 -4.50
N THR A 74 16.51 12.04 -5.29
CA THR A 74 15.07 12.18 -5.03
C THR A 74 14.23 11.91 -6.27
N PHE A 75 12.98 11.52 -6.06
CA PHE A 75 11.97 11.43 -7.11
C PHE A 75 10.94 12.55 -6.93
N SER A 76 10.69 13.32 -7.99
CA SER A 76 9.64 14.34 -8.02
C SER A 76 8.50 13.91 -8.93
N PRO A 77 7.23 14.13 -8.56
CA PRO A 77 6.10 13.86 -9.44
C PRO A 77 6.12 14.83 -10.65
N ASN A 78 5.65 14.37 -11.80
CA ASN A 78 5.45 15.20 -12.99
C ASN A 78 3.96 15.24 -13.40
N SER A 79 3.65 15.86 -14.54
CA SER A 79 2.28 16.04 -15.01
C SER A 79 1.52 14.73 -15.27
N LEU A 80 2.21 13.63 -15.58
CA LEU A 80 1.58 12.32 -15.80
C LEU A 80 1.00 11.72 -14.51
N ALA A 81 1.33 12.27 -13.34
CA ALA A 81 0.75 11.85 -12.07
C ALA A 81 -0.78 11.96 -12.04
N VAL A 82 -1.36 12.96 -12.73
CA VAL A 82 -2.82 13.13 -12.84
C VAL A 82 -3.45 11.89 -13.49
N ASP A 83 -2.95 11.51 -14.67
CA ASP A 83 -3.48 10.43 -15.49
C ASP A 83 -3.13 9.03 -14.96
N ILE A 84 -2.17 8.91 -14.05
CA ILE A 84 -1.74 7.62 -13.53
C ILE A 84 -2.36 7.36 -12.14
N LEU A 85 -2.24 8.30 -11.21
CA LEU A 85 -2.71 8.12 -9.83
C LEU A 85 -4.20 8.44 -9.66
N TYR A 86 -4.72 9.40 -10.41
CA TYR A 86 -6.00 10.06 -10.13
C TYR A 86 -6.98 10.05 -11.32
N HIS A 87 -6.77 9.17 -12.29
CA HIS A 87 -7.58 9.11 -13.52
C HIS A 87 -9.05 8.73 -13.31
N ASP A 88 -9.39 8.23 -12.13
CA ASP A 88 -10.74 7.85 -11.72
C ASP A 88 -11.42 8.91 -10.85
N LEU A 89 -10.82 10.12 -10.75
CA LEU A 89 -11.42 11.30 -10.14
C LEU A 89 -11.94 12.29 -11.20
N PRO A 90 -12.88 13.17 -10.85
CA PRO A 90 -13.18 14.36 -11.65
C PRO A 90 -11.92 15.20 -11.89
N ASP A 91 -11.79 15.78 -13.09
CA ASP A 91 -10.57 16.48 -13.53
C ASP A 91 -10.06 17.54 -12.53
N ASP A 92 -10.97 18.32 -11.94
CA ASP A 92 -10.63 19.36 -10.97
C ASP A 92 -10.03 18.77 -9.68
N GLN A 93 -10.57 17.64 -9.21
CA GLN A 93 -10.03 16.91 -8.07
C GLN A 93 -8.72 16.20 -8.40
N ALA A 94 -8.62 15.58 -9.57
CA ALA A 94 -7.40 14.91 -10.02
C ALA A 94 -6.22 15.90 -10.07
N GLN A 95 -6.43 17.08 -10.67
CA GLN A 95 -5.46 18.16 -10.70
C GLN A 95 -5.12 18.66 -9.28
N TYR A 96 -6.13 18.84 -8.43
CA TYR A 96 -5.93 19.27 -7.05
C TYR A 96 -5.04 18.29 -6.26
N TRP A 97 -5.33 16.99 -6.31
CA TRP A 97 -4.56 15.99 -5.57
C TRP A 97 -3.17 15.75 -6.15
N ALA A 98 -3.02 15.81 -7.48
CA ALA A 98 -1.72 15.81 -8.12
C ALA A 98 -0.86 17.01 -7.69
N SER A 99 -1.47 18.20 -7.52
CA SER A 99 -0.75 19.39 -7.03
C SER A 99 -0.32 19.30 -5.56
N LYS A 100 -0.74 18.27 -4.82
CA LYS A 100 -0.31 18.01 -3.43
C LYS A 100 0.79 16.96 -3.35
N LEU A 101 1.18 16.35 -4.46
CA LEU A 101 2.29 15.42 -4.47
C LEU A 101 3.60 16.17 -4.25
N GLU A 102 4.41 15.66 -3.34
CA GLU A 102 5.70 16.21 -2.98
C GLU A 102 6.82 15.26 -3.38
N ARG A 103 8.03 15.82 -3.44
CA ARG A 103 9.25 15.07 -3.71
C ARG A 103 9.50 14.00 -2.64
N MET A 104 9.87 12.80 -3.07
CA MET A 104 10.20 11.68 -2.20
C MET A 104 11.70 11.35 -2.25
N SER A 105 12.26 10.89 -1.13
CA SER A 105 13.64 10.39 -1.11
C SER A 105 13.77 9.14 -1.98
N GLY A 106 14.74 9.13 -2.89
CA GLY A 106 15.06 7.95 -3.71
C GLY A 106 15.56 6.77 -2.87
N TYR A 107 16.04 7.03 -1.65
CA TYR A 107 16.44 5.98 -0.72
C TYR A 107 15.29 5.03 -0.36
N VAL A 108 14.04 5.53 -0.36
CA VAL A 108 12.83 4.69 -0.13
C VAL A 108 12.72 3.57 -1.18
N ALA A 109 13.23 3.78 -2.39
CA ALA A 109 13.17 2.79 -3.45
C ALA A 109 14.25 1.70 -3.32
N ILE A 110 15.43 2.04 -2.79
CA ILE A 110 16.60 1.16 -2.81
C ILE A 110 16.96 0.56 -1.44
N ALA A 111 16.42 1.10 -0.34
CA ALA A 111 16.70 0.58 0.98
C ALA A 111 16.09 -0.81 1.15
N PRO A 112 16.88 -1.83 1.54
CA PRO A 112 16.35 -3.14 1.84
C PRO A 112 15.52 -3.11 3.12
N VAL A 113 14.43 -3.87 3.15
CA VAL A 113 13.59 -3.98 4.34
C VAL A 113 14.20 -4.96 5.34
N SER A 114 14.18 -4.63 6.63
CA SER A 114 14.72 -5.50 7.69
C SER A 114 13.66 -6.35 8.39
N ASP A 115 12.38 -6.06 8.17
CA ASP A 115 11.22 -6.77 8.72
C ASP A 115 10.04 -6.56 7.76
N VAL A 116 9.06 -7.46 7.78
CA VAL A 116 7.89 -7.42 6.91
C VAL A 116 6.62 -7.58 7.72
N CYS A 117 5.77 -6.55 7.73
CA CYS A 117 4.56 -6.55 8.57
C CYS A 117 3.55 -7.65 8.22
N TRP A 118 3.55 -8.12 6.96
CA TRP A 118 2.63 -9.16 6.52
C TRP A 118 2.95 -10.55 7.10
N ASN A 119 4.10 -10.73 7.74
CA ASN A 119 4.45 -11.97 8.45
C ASN A 119 3.98 -11.96 9.93
N ALA A 120 3.44 -10.84 10.44
CA ALA A 120 2.95 -10.76 11.80
C ALA A 120 1.66 -11.57 12.01
N ASP A 121 1.40 -12.06 13.22
CA ASP A 121 0.15 -12.77 13.57
C ASP A 121 -1.04 -11.80 13.76
N ILE A 122 -1.39 -11.12 12.67
CA ILE A 122 -2.49 -10.15 12.56
C ILE A 122 -3.31 -10.52 11.32
N PRO A 123 -4.65 -10.48 11.34
CA PRO A 123 -5.44 -10.62 10.12
C PRO A 123 -4.98 -9.64 9.02
N LYS A 124 -4.81 -10.12 7.79
CA LYS A 124 -4.41 -9.28 6.64
C LYS A 124 -5.51 -9.23 5.60
N VAL A 125 -5.67 -8.05 5.01
CA VAL A 125 -6.53 -7.83 3.85
C VAL A 125 -5.68 -7.26 2.73
N TYR A 126 -5.76 -7.84 1.53
CA TYR A 126 -5.27 -7.21 0.32
C TYR A 126 -6.46 -6.74 -0.53
N ILE A 127 -6.46 -5.49 -0.93
CA ILE A 127 -7.46 -4.89 -1.81
C ILE A 127 -6.80 -4.60 -3.15
N PHE A 128 -7.24 -5.33 -4.17
CA PHE A 128 -6.81 -5.17 -5.55
C PHE A 128 -7.62 -4.05 -6.22
N CYS A 129 -6.93 -3.13 -6.87
CA CYS A 129 -7.54 -2.04 -7.64
C CYS A 129 -7.42 -2.36 -9.13
N LYS A 130 -8.52 -2.71 -9.80
CA LYS A 130 -8.50 -3.31 -11.14
C LYS A 130 -8.07 -2.35 -12.25
N THR A 131 -8.29 -1.05 -12.09
CA THR A 131 -7.92 -0.03 -13.10
C THR A 131 -6.68 0.76 -12.69
N ASP A 132 -5.94 0.33 -11.67
CA ASP A 132 -4.69 0.94 -11.24
C ASP A 132 -3.65 0.99 -12.38
N ARG A 133 -3.08 2.17 -12.61
CA ARG A 133 -2.06 2.45 -13.63
C ARG A 133 -0.64 2.57 -13.05
N VAL A 134 -0.50 2.59 -11.72
CA VAL A 134 0.78 2.51 -11.01
C VAL A 134 1.22 1.06 -10.92
N ILE A 135 0.34 0.19 -10.43
CA ILE A 135 0.57 -1.25 -10.34
C ILE A 135 -0.59 -1.94 -11.07
N PRO A 136 -0.42 -2.35 -12.33
CA PRO A 136 -1.48 -3.02 -13.06
C PRO A 136 -2.01 -4.25 -12.31
N PHE A 137 -3.30 -4.55 -12.44
CA PHE A 137 -3.97 -5.61 -11.69
C PHE A 137 -3.22 -6.96 -11.70
N GLN A 138 -2.71 -7.38 -12.84
CA GLN A 138 -1.94 -8.63 -12.96
C GLN A 138 -0.64 -8.59 -12.15
N GLU A 139 0.02 -7.44 -12.05
CA GLU A 139 1.25 -7.29 -11.27
C GLU A 139 0.96 -7.22 -9.78
N GLN A 140 -0.17 -6.64 -9.36
CA GLN A 140 -0.64 -6.76 -7.97
C GLN A 140 -0.83 -8.24 -7.58
N GLN A 141 -1.45 -9.04 -8.46
CA GLN A 141 -1.62 -10.48 -8.23
C GLN A 141 -0.27 -11.19 -8.09
N ARG A 142 0.68 -10.93 -8.99
CA ARG A 142 2.04 -11.51 -8.89
C ARG A 142 2.77 -11.08 -7.62
N ILE A 143 2.62 -9.83 -7.18
CA ILE A 143 3.18 -9.35 -5.91
C ILE A 143 2.63 -10.15 -4.74
N VAL A 144 1.32 -10.38 -4.71
CA VAL A 144 0.68 -11.17 -3.64
C VAL A 144 1.13 -12.63 -3.70
N GLU A 145 1.13 -13.25 -4.88
CA GLU A 145 1.59 -14.64 -5.08
C GLU A 145 3.02 -14.86 -4.58
N ARG A 146 3.92 -13.89 -4.79
CA ARG A 146 5.31 -13.97 -4.33
C ARG A 146 5.45 -14.13 -2.81
N VAL A 147 4.61 -13.46 -2.04
CA VAL A 147 4.70 -13.45 -0.58
C VAL A 147 3.80 -14.50 0.08
N GLN A 148 3.07 -15.31 -0.70
CA GLN A 148 2.14 -16.32 -0.18
C GLN A 148 2.85 -17.55 0.39
N CYS A 149 3.33 -17.43 1.63
CA CYS A 149 3.40 -18.55 2.57
C CYS A 149 2.03 -18.70 3.26
N SER A 150 1.34 -19.84 3.03
CA SER A 150 -0.01 -20.23 3.52
C SER A 150 -1.24 -19.48 2.95
N PRO A 151 -2.12 -20.16 2.18
CA PRO A 151 -3.40 -19.63 1.68
C PRO A 151 -4.45 -19.27 2.74
N ARG A 152 -4.17 -19.46 4.04
CA ARG A 152 -5.12 -19.14 5.14
C ARG A 152 -4.91 -17.73 5.71
N ASP A 153 -3.92 -17.01 5.25
CA ASP A 153 -3.36 -15.89 6.02
C ASP A 153 -3.89 -14.52 5.59
N TRP A 154 -4.60 -14.46 4.45
CA TRP A 154 -5.08 -13.22 3.84
C TRP A 154 -6.52 -13.32 3.35
N GLU A 155 -7.29 -12.28 3.64
CA GLU A 155 -8.55 -11.99 2.98
C GLU A 155 -8.28 -11.06 1.78
N THR A 156 -8.96 -11.28 0.65
CA THR A 156 -8.75 -10.48 -0.55
C THR A 156 -10.04 -9.90 -1.09
N TYR A 157 -9.95 -8.69 -1.64
CA TYR A 157 -11.04 -7.97 -2.28
C TYR A 157 -10.57 -7.38 -3.60
N GLU A 158 -11.47 -7.26 -4.57
CA GLU A 158 -11.23 -6.56 -5.83
C GLU A 158 -12.19 -5.37 -5.93
N MET A 159 -11.67 -4.22 -6.36
CA MET A 159 -12.43 -2.99 -6.58
C MET A 159 -12.20 -2.50 -8.02
N ASP A 160 -13.26 -2.02 -8.66
CA ASP A 160 -13.22 -1.43 -10.01
C ASP A 160 -12.78 0.04 -9.95
N CYS A 161 -11.57 0.29 -9.41
CA CYS A 161 -11.02 1.63 -9.16
C CYS A 161 -9.53 1.76 -9.52
N GLY A 162 -9.05 3.01 -9.53
CA GLY A 162 -7.64 3.37 -9.67
C GLY A 162 -6.84 3.20 -8.37
N HIS A 163 -5.70 3.88 -8.29
CA HIS A 163 -4.72 3.68 -7.21
C HIS A 163 -5.15 4.27 -5.85
N CYS A 164 -6.12 5.18 -5.83
CA CYS A 164 -6.52 5.93 -4.63
C CYS A 164 -8.03 5.83 -4.32
N PRO A 165 -8.57 4.63 -4.06
CA PRO A 165 -10.01 4.47 -3.78
C PRO A 165 -10.49 5.17 -2.51
N PHE A 166 -9.60 5.56 -1.60
CA PHE A 166 -9.95 6.42 -0.47
C PHE A 166 -10.35 7.85 -0.90
N LEU A 167 -10.11 8.22 -2.17
CA LEU A 167 -10.61 9.45 -2.80
C LEU A 167 -11.79 9.19 -3.73
N SER A 168 -11.74 8.13 -4.55
CA SER A 168 -12.72 7.88 -5.61
C SER A 168 -13.90 6.96 -5.19
N HIS A 169 -13.66 6.01 -4.29
CA HIS A 169 -14.57 4.92 -3.93
C HIS A 169 -14.67 4.72 -2.41
N LEU A 170 -14.79 5.83 -1.67
CA LEU A 170 -14.71 5.83 -0.20
C LEU A 170 -15.76 4.94 0.48
N GLU A 171 -16.99 4.92 -0.05
CA GLU A 171 -18.09 4.12 0.53
C GLU A 171 -17.79 2.62 0.43
N GLU A 172 -17.49 2.13 -0.78
CA GLU A 172 -17.13 0.72 -1.03
C GLU A 172 -15.88 0.31 -0.22
N LEU A 173 -14.85 1.17 -0.19
CA LEU A 173 -13.67 0.91 0.63
C LEU A 173 -14.06 0.78 2.11
N THR A 174 -14.88 1.69 2.64
CA THR A 174 -15.32 1.67 4.03
C THR A 174 -16.11 0.41 4.37
N GLU A 175 -16.96 -0.07 3.47
CA GLU A 175 -17.66 -1.34 3.64
C GLU A 175 -16.69 -2.52 3.79
N ILE A 176 -15.65 -2.58 2.95
CA ILE A 176 -14.60 -3.60 3.06
C ILE A 176 -13.86 -3.49 4.40
N LEU A 177 -13.46 -2.27 4.80
CA LEU A 177 -12.67 -2.07 6.03
C LEU A 177 -13.44 -2.43 7.30
N THR A 178 -14.77 -2.26 7.29
CA THR A 178 -15.63 -2.47 8.47
C THR A 178 -16.22 -3.88 8.57
N LYS A 179 -16.02 -4.74 7.56
CA LYS A 179 -16.37 -6.17 7.65
C LYS A 179 -15.60 -6.84 8.78
N GLN A 180 -16.35 -7.50 9.66
CA GLN A 180 -15.84 -8.19 10.86
C GLN A 180 -15.35 -9.59 10.52
#